data_AF-A0A818B6D7-F1
#
_entry.id   AF-A0A818B6D7-F1
#
_cell.length_a   1.000
_cell.length_b   1.000
_cell.length_c   1.000
_cell.angle_alpha   90.00
_cell.angle_beta   90.00
_cell.angle_gamma   90.00
#
_symmetry.space_group_name_H-M   'P 1'
#
loop_
_entity.id
_entity.type
_entity.pdbx_description
1 polymer ?
#
loop_
_entity_poly.entity_id
_entity_poly.type
_entity_poly.pdbx_seq_one_letter_code
_entity_poly.pdbx_strand_id
1 'polypeptide(L)'
;NKYARVQQSLSTDRKQKIYDYYCRDDISYQAPGKRDVIAVKENGIKKTLQKRYLLYSLRGVHQLFLEENPNINVGRSMFQYLRPPNVLYKSSTPHNTCVC
;
A
#
# COMPACT_ATOMS: atom_id res chain seq x y z
N ASN A 1 -6.41 -17.85 9.13
CA ASN A 1 -6.16 -16.76 8.15
C ASN A 1 -5.33 -17.33 6.98
N LYS A 2 -5.96 -17.66 5.84
CA LYS A 2 -5.29 -18.32 4.69
C LYS A 2 -4.10 -17.50 4.14
N TYR A 3 -4.17 -16.18 4.23
CA TYR A 3 -3.16 -15.27 3.68
C TYR A 3 -1.89 -15.14 4.53
N ALA A 4 -1.96 -15.45 5.83
CA ALA A 4 -0.80 -15.39 6.73
C ALA A 4 0.25 -16.48 6.42
N ARG A 5 -0.19 -17.71 6.06
CA ARG A 5 0.71 -18.78 5.61
C ARG A 5 1.33 -18.46 4.25
N VAL A 6 0.57 -17.89 3.32
CA VAL A 6 1.08 -17.53 1.98
C VAL A 6 2.07 -16.36 2.06
N GLN A 7 1.87 -15.42 2.99
CA GLN A 7 2.88 -14.38 3.24
C GLN A 7 4.23 -14.98 3.62
N GLN A 8 4.31 -16.08 4.38
CA GLN A 8 5.60 -16.68 4.73
C GLN A 8 6.34 -17.26 3.51
N SER A 9 5.61 -17.62 2.44
CA SER A 9 6.20 -18.20 1.23
C SER A 9 6.74 -17.16 0.22
N LEU A 10 6.33 -15.88 0.29
CA LEU A 10 6.93 -14.86 -0.57
C LEU A 10 8.29 -14.42 -0.02
N SER A 11 9.29 -14.39 -0.91
CA SER A 11 10.61 -13.81 -0.62
C SER A 11 10.49 -12.38 -0.09
N THR A 12 11.32 -12.02 0.87
CA THR A 12 11.35 -10.68 1.47
C THR A 12 11.51 -9.56 0.42
N ASP A 13 12.34 -9.77 -0.62
CA ASP A 13 12.53 -8.83 -1.74
C ASP A 13 11.20 -8.45 -2.42
N ARG A 14 10.40 -9.45 -2.79
CA ARG A 14 9.10 -9.24 -3.44
C ARG A 14 8.12 -8.46 -2.57
N LYS A 15 8.12 -8.70 -1.26
CA LYS A 15 7.27 -7.95 -0.33
C LYS A 15 7.71 -6.50 -0.24
N GLN A 16 9.02 -6.27 -0.17
CA GLN A 16 9.58 -4.93 -0.12
C GLN A 16 9.25 -4.16 -1.41
N LYS A 17 9.42 -4.78 -2.59
CA LYS A 17 9.03 -4.16 -3.86
C LYS A 17 7.55 -3.75 -3.91
N ILE A 18 6.66 -4.62 -3.43
CA ILE A 18 5.22 -4.29 -3.36
C ILE A 18 4.98 -3.13 -2.38
N TYR A 19 5.64 -3.15 -1.21
CA TYR A 19 5.57 -2.08 -0.23
C TYR A 19 6.01 -0.74 -0.82
N ASP A 20 7.19 -0.71 -1.45
CA ASP A 20 7.79 0.47 -2.05
C ASP A 20 6.92 1.00 -3.19
N TYR A 21 6.35 0.10 -4.00
CA TYR A 21 5.45 0.47 -5.08
C TYR A 21 4.21 1.21 -4.58
N TYR A 22 3.59 0.74 -3.49
CA TYR A 22 2.47 1.45 -2.87
C TYR A 22 2.86 2.83 -2.34
N CYS A 23 4.12 3.02 -1.93
CA CYS A 23 4.65 4.25 -1.35
C CYS A 23 5.19 5.24 -2.40
N ARG A 24 5.17 4.92 -3.71
CA ARG A 24 5.52 5.89 -4.75
C ARG A 24 4.46 6.97 -4.87
N ASP A 25 4.89 8.19 -5.15
CA ASP A 25 4.02 9.37 -5.25
C ASP A 25 3.10 9.37 -6.48
N ASP A 26 3.45 8.60 -7.51
CA ASP A 26 2.61 8.37 -8.70
C ASP A 26 1.58 7.23 -8.52
N ILE A 27 1.66 6.47 -7.43
CA ILE A 27 0.70 5.42 -7.06
C ILE A 27 -0.21 5.85 -5.92
N SER A 28 0.35 6.54 -4.92
CA SER A 28 -0.40 7.11 -3.81
C SER A 28 0.17 8.47 -3.44
N TYR A 29 -0.68 9.43 -3.08
CA TYR A 29 -0.20 10.69 -2.56
C TYR A 29 -0.18 10.66 -1.04
N GLN A 30 0.82 11.31 -0.43
CA GLN A 30 0.92 11.45 1.01
C GLN A 30 -0.01 12.56 1.52
N ALA A 31 -0.78 12.27 2.57
CA ALA A 31 -1.62 13.28 3.20
C ALA A 31 -0.75 14.40 3.80
N PRO A 32 -1.11 15.68 3.65
CA PRO A 32 -0.28 16.79 4.11
C PRO A 32 -0.41 17.08 5.63
N GLY A 33 -1.51 16.65 6.27
CA GLY A 33 -1.81 17.04 7.63
C GLY A 33 -0.95 16.31 8.68
N LYS A 34 -0.44 17.04 9.67
CA LYS A 34 0.27 16.44 10.83
C LYS A 34 -0.59 15.44 11.62
N ARG A 35 -1.91 15.56 11.55
CA ARG A 35 -2.88 14.66 12.17
C ARG A 35 -3.27 13.47 11.28
N ASP A 36 -2.87 13.49 10.02
CA ASP A 36 -3.12 12.41 9.07
C ASP A 36 -2.09 11.28 9.25
N VAL A 37 -2.02 10.77 10.47
CA VAL A 37 -1.11 9.70 10.84
C VAL A 37 -1.88 8.49 11.34
N ILE A 38 -1.26 7.32 11.24
CA ILE A 38 -1.71 6.10 11.90
C ILE A 38 -0.61 5.58 12.81
N ALA A 39 -0.99 5.01 13.95
CA ALA A 39 -0.08 4.30 14.82
C ALA A 39 -0.14 2.81 14.50
N VAL A 40 0.99 2.21 14.18
CA VAL A 40 1.15 0.77 13.92
C VAL A 40 2.20 0.19 14.85
N LYS A 41 1.97 -1.06 15.27
CA LYS A 41 2.91 -1.80 16.10
C LYS A 41 3.64 -2.81 15.22
N GLU A 42 4.93 -2.59 15.00
CA GLU A 42 5.81 -3.50 14.27
C GLU A 42 6.89 -4.00 15.21
N ASN A 43 7.06 -5.32 15.31
CA ASN A 43 8.09 -5.95 16.16
C ASN A 43 8.08 -5.45 17.62
N GLY A 44 6.90 -5.17 18.16
CA GLY A 44 6.75 -4.64 19.52
C GLY A 44 6.90 -3.12 19.65
N ILE A 45 7.42 -2.43 18.63
CA ILE A 45 7.68 -1.00 18.62
C ILE A 45 6.51 -0.26 17.97
N LYS A 46 6.02 0.79 18.66
CA LYS A 46 5.01 1.69 18.10
C LYS A 46 5.68 2.64 17.12
N LYS A 47 5.24 2.62 15.87
CA LYS A 47 5.64 3.55 14.82
C LYS A 47 4.44 4.38 14.38
N THR A 48 4.70 5.64 14.08
CA THR A 48 3.71 6.55 13.51
C THR A 48 4.00 6.69 12.03
N LEU A 49 3.02 6.38 11.17
CA LEU A 49 3.15 6.48 9.72
C LEU A 49 2.17 7.53 9.19
N GLN A 50 2.64 8.35 8.25
CA GLN A 50 1.78 9.30 7.54
C GLN A 50 0.82 8.55 6.60
N LYS A 51 -0.46 8.92 6.63
CA LYS A 51 -1.47 8.38 5.71
C LYS A 51 -1.10 8.72 4.28
N ARG A 52 -1.36 7.78 3.39
CA ARG A 52 -1.29 7.93 1.94
C ARG A 52 -2.62 7.50 1.35
N TYR A 53 -2.98 7.99 0.18
CA TYR A 53 -4.21 7.61 -0.52
C TYR A 53 -3.88 7.20 -1.94
N LEU A 54 -4.37 6.03 -2.36
CA LEU A 54 -4.19 5.56 -3.72
C LEU A 54 -4.78 6.55 -4.73
N LEU A 55 -4.04 6.84 -5.80
CA LEU A 55 -4.49 7.67 -6.92
C LEU A 55 -5.45 6.90 -7.85
N TYR A 56 -5.28 5.58 -7.93
CA TYR A 56 -6.08 4.67 -8.74
C TYR A 56 -6.86 3.68 -7.87
N SER A 57 -7.78 2.95 -8.49
CA SER A 57 -8.42 1.82 -7.80
C SER A 57 -7.39 0.73 -7.48
N LEU A 58 -7.61 -0.06 -6.43
CA LEU A 58 -6.72 -1.17 -6.09
C LEU A 58 -6.51 -2.14 -7.28
N ARG A 59 -7.56 -2.35 -8.10
CA ARG A 59 -7.48 -3.14 -9.32
C ARG A 59 -6.52 -2.52 -10.34
N GLY A 60 -6.62 -1.20 -10.55
CA GLY A 60 -5.74 -0.47 -11.44
C GLY A 60 -4.28 -0.49 -10.98
N VAL A 61 -4.03 -0.23 -9.69
CA VAL A 61 -2.68 -0.28 -9.10
C VAL A 61 -2.05 -1.67 -9.26
N HIS A 62 -2.83 -2.73 -9.03
CA HIS A 62 -2.34 -4.11 -9.22
C HIS A 62 -1.99 -4.41 -10.66
N GLN A 63 -2.80 -3.95 -11.62
CA GLN A 63 -2.52 -4.12 -13.03
C GLN A 63 -1.24 -3.38 -13.45
N LEU A 64 -1.11 -2.10 -13.09
CA LEU A 64 0.10 -1.30 -13.35
C LEU A 64 1.35 -1.97 -12.75
N PHE A 65 1.24 -2.52 -11.53
CA PHE A 65 2.35 -3.22 -10.90
C PHE A 65 2.82 -4.43 -11.73
N LEU A 66 1.90 -5.23 -12.27
CA LEU A 66 2.23 -6.38 -13.11
C LEU A 66 2.82 -5.96 -14.48
N GLU A 67 2.33 -4.86 -15.04
CA GLU A 67 2.86 -4.29 -16.29
C GLU A 67 4.31 -3.79 -16.10
N GLU A 68 4.62 -3.13 -14.99
CA GLU A 68 5.97 -2.67 -14.66
C GLU A 68 6.90 -3.79 -14.17
N ASN A 69 6.33 -4.88 -13.62
CA ASN A 69 7.09 -5.98 -13.02
C ASN A 69 6.64 -7.34 -13.58
N PRO A 70 6.87 -7.62 -14.88
CA PRO A 70 6.37 -8.83 -15.53
C PRO A 70 6.92 -10.13 -14.90
N ASN A 71 8.07 -10.06 -14.22
CA ASN A 71 8.70 -11.19 -13.54
C ASN A 71 8.09 -11.50 -12.17
N ILE A 72 7.22 -10.64 -11.64
CA ILE A 72 6.62 -10.80 -10.31
C ILE A 72 5.16 -11.23 -10.45
N ASN A 73 4.90 -12.53 -10.31
CA ASN A 73 3.53 -13.04 -10.28
C ASN A 73 2.92 -12.94 -8.88
N VAL A 74 2.01 -11.98 -8.68
CA VAL A 74 1.23 -11.83 -7.44
C VAL A 74 -0.25 -11.68 -7.75
N GLY A 75 -1.09 -12.47 -7.09
CA GLY A 75 -2.55 -12.36 -7.22
C GLY A 75 -3.12 -11.14 -6.47
N ARG A 76 -4.24 -10.61 -6.95
CA ARG A 76 -4.93 -9.42 -6.40
C ARG A 76 -5.16 -9.48 -4.88
N SER A 77 -5.66 -10.60 -4.36
CA SER A 77 -5.95 -10.75 -2.94
C SER A 77 -4.68 -10.67 -2.08
N MET A 78 -3.57 -11.23 -2.56
CA MET A 78 -2.27 -11.13 -1.88
C MET A 78 -1.69 -9.73 -1.97
N PHE A 79 -1.79 -9.10 -3.14
CA PHE A 79 -1.36 -7.72 -3.34
C PHE A 79 -2.12 -6.74 -2.42
N GLN A 80 -3.43 -6.95 -2.25
CA GLN A 80 -4.25 -6.21 -1.29
C GLN A 80 -3.79 -6.44 0.15
N TYR A 81 -3.51 -7.70 0.51
CA TYR A 81 -3.10 -8.07 1.87
C TYR A 81 -1.70 -7.56 2.22
N LEU A 82 -0.83 -7.37 1.23
CA LEU A 82 0.50 -6.79 1.37
C LEU A 82 0.49 -5.25 1.36
N ARG A 83 -0.66 -4.62 1.17
CA ARG A 83 -0.78 -3.16 1.19
C ARG A 83 -0.33 -2.61 2.56
N PRO A 84 0.54 -1.60 2.59
CA PRO A 84 0.90 -0.94 3.84
C PRO A 84 -0.35 -0.41 4.55
N PRO A 85 -0.41 -0.50 5.90
CA PRO A 85 -1.57 -0.07 6.67
C PRO A 85 -1.84 1.44 6.53
N ASN A 86 -0.82 2.25 6.27
CA ASN A 86 -0.93 3.69 6.09
C ASN A 86 -1.42 4.10 4.70
N VAL A 87 -1.48 3.19 3.74
CA VAL A 87 -1.95 3.46 2.37
C VAL A 87 -3.45 3.15 2.29
N LEU A 88 -4.29 4.16 2.22
CA LEU A 88 -5.74 4.05 2.19
C LEU A 88 -6.26 4.01 0.75
N TYR A 89 -7.49 3.52 0.58
CA TYR A 89 -8.13 3.47 -0.73
C TYR A 89 -8.44 4.88 -1.23
N LYS A 90 -8.50 5.04 -2.56
CA LYS A 90 -8.93 6.28 -3.21
C LYS A 90 -10.25 6.80 -2.66
N SER A 91 -11.21 5.91 -2.37
CA SER A 91 -12.52 6.26 -1.82
C SER A 91 -12.46 6.81 -0.38
N SER A 92 -11.35 6.62 0.33
CA SER A 92 -11.13 7.19 1.66
C SER A 92 -10.54 8.61 1.62
N THR A 93 -10.22 9.11 0.42
CA THR A 93 -9.72 10.48 0.22
C THR A 93 -10.77 11.49 0.68
N PRO A 94 -10.43 12.44 1.57
CA PRO A 94 -11.37 13.45 2.02
C PRO A 94 -11.84 14.34 0.84
N HIS A 95 -13.16 14.41 0.62
CA HIS A 95 -13.77 15.19 -0.47
C HIS A 95 -13.55 16.71 -0.38
N ASN A 96 -13.04 17.20 0.75
CA ASN A 96 -12.73 18.60 1.02
C ASN A 96 -11.24 18.95 0.82
N THR A 97 -10.45 18.05 0.24
CA THR A 97 -9.08 18.36 -0.15
C THR A 97 -9.07 18.89 -1.58
N CYS A 98 -8.58 20.12 -1.77
CA CYS A 98 -8.32 20.62 -3.12
C CYS A 98 -7.21 19.77 -3.73
N VAL A 99 -7.55 19.05 -4.81
CA VAL A 99 -6.59 18.51 -5.76
C VAL A 99 -6.13 19.67 -6.63
N CYS A 100 -4.94 20.19 -6.34
CA CYS A 100 -4.29 21.22 -7.14
C CYS A 100 -3.82 20.66 -8.48
#